data_AF-X0GQJ6-F1
#
_entry.id   AF-X0GQJ6-F1
#
_cell.length_a   1.000
_cell.length_b   1.000
_cell.length_c   1.000
_cell.angle_alpha   90.00
_cell.angle_beta   90.00
_cell.angle_gamma   90.00
#
_symmetry.space_group_name_H-M   'P 1'
#
loop_
_entity.id
_entity.type
_entity.pdbx_description
1 polymer ?
#
loop_
_entity_poly.entity_id
_entity_poly.type
_entity_poly.pdbx_seq_one_letter_code
_entity_poly.pdbx_strand_id
1 'polypeptide(L)'
;MSPLLQAPSNNPHATLITLFTNVVDENMTDQDQMADATMQCPSTKRLLKFLPPDHPPTSCHDSDIIKFSYARDYVRTYDHIFDRVANMFEFSRFPQFMGAAMKEKHTIVEKWLFRLKLEPGQKETKEEFDLMMRGGASGKERYIEWKRIPM
;
A
#
# COMPACT_ATOMS: atom_id res chain seq x y z
N MET A 1 23.90 5.57 4.49
CA MET A 1 23.32 4.24 4.16
C MET A 1 23.87 3.61 2.86
N SER A 2 24.71 4.29 2.07
CA SER A 2 25.09 3.79 0.73
C SER A 2 26.39 2.96 0.58
N PRO A 3 27.23 2.65 1.60
CA PRO A 3 28.51 2.00 1.31
C PRO A 3 28.37 0.55 0.81
N LEU A 4 27.29 -0.15 1.19
CA LEU A 4 27.02 -1.52 0.77
C LEU A 4 26.27 -1.63 -0.56
N LEU A 5 25.66 -0.53 -1.03
CA LEU A 5 25.07 -0.48 -2.37
C LEU A 5 26.18 -0.24 -3.39
N GLN A 6 26.34 -1.18 -4.31
CA GLN A 6 27.26 -1.01 -5.43
C GLN A 6 26.77 0.14 -6.34
N ALA A 7 27.72 0.85 -6.94
CA ALA A 7 27.41 1.89 -7.91
C ALA A 7 26.69 1.25 -9.14
N PRO A 8 25.74 1.95 -9.77
CA PRO A 8 25.03 1.42 -10.94
C PRO A 8 25.96 1.02 -12.11
N SER A 9 27.14 1.65 -12.22
CA SER A 9 28.18 1.30 -13.20
C SER A 9 28.77 -0.09 -12.99
N ASN A 10 28.81 -0.56 -11.74
CA ASN A 10 29.41 -1.85 -11.38
C ASN A 10 28.35 -2.94 -11.30
N ASN A 11 27.15 -2.59 -10.82
CA ASN A 11 26.02 -3.50 -10.77
C ASN A 11 24.70 -2.71 -10.89
N PRO A 12 24.05 -2.72 -12.06
CA PRO A 12 22.80 -1.99 -12.28
C PRO A 12 21.61 -2.56 -11.50
N HIS A 13 21.73 -3.77 -10.95
CA HIS A 13 20.68 -4.45 -10.18
C HIS A 13 20.81 -4.26 -8.67
N ALA A 14 21.92 -3.68 -8.18
CA ALA A 14 22.12 -3.43 -6.76
C ALA A 14 20.99 -2.57 -6.20
N THR A 15 20.18 -3.17 -5.31
CA THR A 15 18.96 -2.57 -4.78
C THR A 15 18.87 -2.85 -3.28
N LEU A 16 18.66 -1.80 -2.48
CA LEU A 16 18.26 -1.95 -1.08
C LEU A 16 16.73 -1.86 -1.02
N ILE A 17 16.10 -2.80 -0.32
CA ILE A 17 14.65 -2.81 -0.12
C ILE A 17 14.38 -2.46 1.34
N THR A 18 13.51 -1.47 1.56
CA THR A 18 13.02 -1.14 2.91
C THR A 18 11.50 -1.30 2.94
N LEU A 19 10.99 -1.82 4.05
CA LEU A 19 9.57 -1.99 4.31
C LEU A 19 9.13 -1.00 5.39
N PHE A 20 8.09 -0.21 5.10
CA PHE A 20 7.40 0.64 6.05
C PHE A 20 6.04 0.01 6.38
N THR A 21 5.88 -0.47 7.61
CA THR A 21 4.65 -1.15 8.06
C THR A 21 3.57 -0.18 8.51
N ASN A 22 3.95 0.96 9.10
CA ASN A 22 3.02 1.85 9.79
C ASN A 22 2.84 3.22 9.12
N VAL A 23 3.59 3.50 8.05
CA VAL A 23 3.65 4.86 7.46
C VAL A 23 2.28 5.36 7.02
N VAL A 24 1.40 4.47 6.56
CA VAL A 24 0.04 4.81 6.18
C VAL A 24 -0.79 5.11 7.42
N ASP A 25 -0.81 4.22 8.41
CA ASP A 25 -1.63 4.36 9.61
C ASP A 25 -1.26 5.60 10.43
N GLU A 26 0.03 5.89 10.57
CA GLU A 26 0.53 7.04 11.32
C GLU A 26 0.25 8.38 10.62
N ASN A 27 -0.04 8.36 9.32
CA ASN A 27 -0.21 9.58 8.52
C ASN A 27 -1.56 9.67 7.83
N MET A 28 -2.48 8.72 8.05
CA MET A 28 -3.83 8.79 7.51
C MET A 28 -4.67 9.76 8.36
N THR A 29 -5.36 10.70 7.71
CA THR A 29 -6.23 11.65 8.40
C THR A 29 -7.67 11.15 8.47
N ASP A 30 -8.48 11.73 9.36
CA ASP A 30 -9.92 11.46 9.42
C ASP A 30 -10.61 11.79 8.08
N GLN A 31 -10.16 12.86 7.41
CA GLN A 31 -10.67 13.22 6.09
C GLN A 31 -10.37 12.13 5.06
N ASP A 32 -9.17 11.55 5.10
CA ASP A 32 -8.79 10.43 4.23
C ASP A 32 -9.66 9.19 4.51
N GLN A 33 -10.00 8.93 5.77
CA GLN A 33 -10.90 7.82 6.14
C GLN A 33 -12.34 8.06 5.67
N MET A 34 -12.87 9.27 5.89
CA MET A 34 -14.23 9.64 5.52
C MET A 34 -14.43 9.65 4.00
N ALA A 35 -13.45 10.15 3.23
CA ALA A 35 -13.53 10.18 1.77
C ALA A 35 -13.71 8.77 1.19
N ASP A 36 -12.97 7.80 1.73
CA ASP A 36 -13.07 6.42 1.30
C ASP A 36 -14.33 5.72 1.83
N ALA A 37 -14.84 6.07 3.01
CA ALA A 37 -16.02 5.44 3.61
C ALA A 37 -17.33 5.63 2.82
N THR A 38 -17.36 6.54 1.84
CA THR A 38 -18.57 6.82 1.05
C THR A 38 -18.96 5.65 0.13
N MET A 39 -20.27 5.43 -0.07
CA MET A 39 -20.78 4.42 -1.01
C MET A 39 -20.42 4.71 -2.48
N GLN A 40 -20.10 5.97 -2.79
CA GLN A 40 -19.71 6.36 -4.14
C GLN A 40 -18.23 6.10 -4.43
N CYS A 41 -17.41 5.87 -3.39
CA CYS A 41 -16.00 5.60 -3.54
C CYS A 41 -15.76 4.32 -4.39
N PRO A 42 -14.86 4.36 -5.39
CA PRO A 42 -14.52 3.18 -6.19
C PRO A 42 -14.07 1.97 -5.35
N SER A 43 -13.32 2.20 -4.26
CA SER A 43 -12.85 1.15 -3.36
C SER A 43 -14.02 0.45 -2.66
N THR A 44 -14.97 1.22 -2.10
CA THR A 44 -16.22 0.73 -1.50
C THR A 44 -17.05 -0.06 -2.52
N LYS A 45 -17.26 0.49 -3.73
CA LYS A 45 -18.03 -0.19 -4.79
C LYS A 45 -17.40 -1.51 -5.22
N ARG A 46 -16.07 -1.54 -5.33
CA ARG A 46 -15.33 -2.77 -5.65
C ARG A 46 -15.45 -3.79 -4.53
N LEU A 47 -15.32 -3.36 -3.27
CA LEU A 47 -15.41 -4.25 -2.11
C LEU A 47 -16.81 -4.86 -1.92
N LEU A 48 -17.88 -4.11 -2.19
CA LEU A 48 -19.27 -4.60 -2.14
C LEU A 48 -19.53 -5.79 -3.08
N LYS A 49 -18.71 -5.96 -4.13
CA LYS A 49 -18.81 -7.12 -5.03
C LYS A 49 -18.19 -8.39 -4.42
N PHE A 50 -17.26 -8.25 -3.47
CA PHE A 50 -16.64 -9.36 -2.74
C PHE A 50 -17.40 -9.68 -1.46
N LEU A 51 -17.85 -8.65 -0.75
CA LEU A 51 -18.58 -8.73 0.51
C LEU A 51 -19.93 -8.00 0.36
N PRO A 52 -20.92 -8.61 -0.35
CA PRO A 52 -22.27 -8.07 -0.38
C PRO A 52 -22.86 -8.09 1.05
N PRO A 53 -23.64 -7.07 1.45
CA PRO A 53 -24.33 -7.09 2.74
C PRO A 53 -25.43 -8.16 2.73
N ASP A 54 -25.42 -9.05 3.72
CA ASP A 54 -26.45 -10.09 3.87
C ASP A 54 -27.58 -9.68 4.84
N HIS A 55 -27.34 -8.68 5.70
CA HIS A 55 -28.31 -8.12 6.63
C HIS A 55 -28.07 -6.62 6.89
N PRO A 56 -29.09 -5.88 7.38
CA PRO A 56 -28.89 -4.54 7.91
C PRO A 56 -27.99 -4.58 9.14
N PRO A 57 -26.98 -3.70 9.25
CA PRO A 57 -26.06 -3.73 10.37
C PRO A 57 -26.78 -3.53 11.71
N THR A 58 -26.44 -4.38 12.67
CA THR A 58 -27.06 -4.41 14.00
C THR A 58 -26.50 -3.34 14.95
N SER A 59 -25.23 -2.96 14.77
CA SER A 59 -24.55 -1.91 15.52
C SER A 59 -23.28 -1.46 14.77
N CYS A 60 -22.56 -0.47 15.30
CA CYS A 60 -21.23 -0.11 14.77
C CYS A 60 -20.15 -1.19 14.98
N HIS A 61 -20.42 -2.21 15.80
CA HIS A 61 -19.53 -3.35 16.05
C HIS A 61 -20.03 -4.63 15.36
N ASP A 62 -20.94 -4.51 14.40
CA ASP A 62 -21.37 -5.64 13.58
C ASP A 62 -20.14 -6.29 12.91
N SER A 63 -20.03 -7.62 12.99
CA SER A 63 -18.87 -8.34 12.47
C SER A 63 -18.66 -8.08 10.98
N ASP A 64 -19.74 -7.89 10.22
CA ASP A 64 -19.66 -7.64 8.79
C ASP A 64 -19.17 -6.22 8.50
N ILE A 65 -19.52 -5.25 9.35
CA ILE A 65 -18.95 -3.89 9.28
C ILE A 65 -17.44 -3.95 9.57
N ILE A 66 -17.03 -4.64 10.63
CA ILE A 66 -15.61 -4.74 11.00
C ILE A 66 -14.82 -5.44 9.89
N LYS A 67 -15.34 -6.56 9.37
CA LYS A 67 -14.74 -7.30 8.26
C LYS A 67 -14.66 -6.44 6.99
N PHE A 68 -15.70 -5.68 6.66
CA PHE A 68 -15.70 -4.76 5.53
C PHE A 68 -14.67 -3.65 5.71
N SER A 69 -14.54 -3.09 6.92
CA SER A 69 -13.54 -2.07 7.22
C SER A 69 -12.12 -2.61 7.09
N TYR A 70 -11.87 -3.83 7.55
CA TYR A 70 -10.56 -4.48 7.40
C TYR A 70 -10.25 -4.80 5.93
N ALA A 71 -11.21 -5.38 5.22
CA ALA A 71 -11.06 -5.75 3.81
C ALA A 71 -10.83 -4.55 2.87
N ARG A 72 -11.34 -3.38 3.26
CA ARG A 72 -11.12 -2.10 2.55
C ARG A 72 -9.65 -1.80 2.36
N ASP A 73 -8.81 -2.19 3.33
CA ASP A 73 -7.42 -1.82 3.33
C ASP A 73 -6.64 -2.47 2.16
N TYR A 74 -7.11 -3.62 1.66
CA TYR A 74 -6.53 -4.30 0.51
C TYR A 74 -6.94 -3.70 -0.84
N VAL A 75 -8.04 -2.95 -0.90
CA VAL A 75 -8.59 -2.43 -2.16
C VAL A 75 -8.15 -0.98 -2.40
N ARG A 76 -8.06 -0.18 -1.34
CA ARG A 76 -7.75 1.25 -1.37
C ARG A 76 -6.30 1.53 -1.84
N THR A 77 -6.09 2.70 -2.47
CA THR A 77 -4.75 3.25 -2.81
C THR A 77 -4.23 4.16 -1.70
N TYR A 78 -2.95 4.07 -1.38
CA TYR A 78 -2.31 4.89 -0.34
C TYR A 78 -1.21 5.81 -0.87
N ASP A 79 -1.05 5.93 -2.19
CA ASP A 79 0.02 6.73 -2.79
C ASP A 79 -0.05 8.20 -2.34
N HIS A 80 -1.24 8.80 -2.29
CA HIS A 80 -1.42 10.17 -1.77
C HIS A 80 -0.94 10.38 -0.32
N ILE A 81 -1.13 9.39 0.57
CA ILE A 81 -0.65 9.46 1.96
C ILE A 81 0.87 9.36 1.98
N PHE A 82 1.42 8.41 1.22
CA PHE A 82 2.86 8.26 1.10
C PHE A 82 3.52 9.48 0.46
N ASP A 83 2.91 10.09 -0.55
CA ASP A 83 3.41 11.30 -1.20
C ASP A 83 3.44 12.48 -0.23
N ARG A 84 2.41 12.61 0.62
CA ARG A 84 2.41 13.61 1.71
C ARG A 84 3.58 13.40 2.67
N VAL A 85 3.84 12.15 3.07
CA VAL A 85 4.99 11.80 3.93
C VAL A 85 6.32 12.09 3.23
N ALA A 86 6.47 11.66 1.99
CA ALA A 86 7.69 11.86 1.20
C ALA A 86 7.99 13.36 1.00
N ASN A 87 6.96 14.19 0.83
CA ASN A 87 7.09 15.64 0.79
C ASN A 87 7.47 16.22 2.16
N MET A 88 6.81 15.79 3.23
CA MET A 88 7.08 16.26 4.61
C MET A 88 8.53 15.99 5.03
N PHE A 89 9.08 14.83 4.67
CA PHE A 89 10.47 14.48 4.95
C PHE A 89 11.45 14.88 3.85
N GLU A 90 11.02 15.63 2.84
CA GLU A 90 11.86 16.08 1.71
C GLU A 90 12.67 14.93 1.07
N PHE A 91 12.03 13.79 0.80
CA PHE A 91 12.69 12.63 0.21
C PHE A 91 13.35 12.92 -1.16
N SER A 92 12.94 13.99 -1.84
CA SER A 92 13.61 14.50 -3.04
C SER A 92 15.04 15.00 -2.79
N ARG A 93 15.36 15.43 -1.56
CA ARG A 93 16.68 15.93 -1.15
C ARG A 93 17.57 14.85 -0.53
N PHE A 94 16.97 13.76 -0.02
CA PHE A 94 17.69 12.59 0.51
C PHE A 94 18.86 12.11 -0.37
N PRO A 95 18.71 12.02 -1.70
CA PRO A 95 19.82 11.84 -2.64
C PRO A 95 21.16 12.48 -2.27
N GLN A 96 21.13 13.78 -1.96
CA GLN A 96 22.30 14.60 -1.74
C GLN A 96 23.01 14.25 -0.43
N PHE A 97 22.24 13.84 0.59
CA PHE A 97 22.77 13.55 1.92
C PHE A 97 23.13 12.07 2.11
N MET A 98 22.38 11.17 1.46
CA MET A 98 22.45 9.73 1.74
C MET A 98 23.23 8.96 0.67
N GLY A 99 23.51 9.57 -0.49
CA GLY A 99 24.15 8.90 -1.63
C GLY A 99 23.27 7.81 -2.26
N ALA A 100 21.96 7.87 -2.03
CA ALA A 100 20.98 6.90 -2.51
C ALA A 100 19.65 7.61 -2.84
N ALA A 101 18.99 7.17 -3.90
CA ALA A 101 17.68 7.66 -4.33
C ALA A 101 16.67 6.51 -4.31
N MET A 102 15.41 6.83 -4.02
CA MET A 102 14.31 5.90 -4.29
C MET A 102 14.22 5.63 -5.79
N LYS A 103 13.94 4.38 -6.17
CA LYS A 103 13.63 4.01 -7.54
C LYS A 103 12.19 4.41 -7.83
N GLU A 104 12.01 5.18 -8.89
CA GLU A 104 10.69 5.59 -9.36
C GLU A 104 9.84 4.36 -9.75
N LYS A 105 10.43 3.46 -10.54
CA LYS A 105 9.88 2.16 -10.90
C LYS A 105 10.59 1.05 -10.12
N HIS A 106 9.82 0.28 -9.38
CA HIS A 106 10.31 -0.93 -8.71
C HIS A 106 10.56 -2.05 -9.72
N THR A 107 11.56 -2.88 -9.46
CA THR A 107 11.94 -4.00 -10.35
C THR A 107 11.96 -5.35 -9.65
N ILE A 108 11.95 -5.40 -8.33
CA ILE A 108 12.02 -6.62 -7.51
C ILE A 108 10.69 -6.86 -6.81
N VAL A 109 10.16 -5.86 -6.09
CA VAL A 109 8.92 -5.97 -5.32
C VAL A 109 7.97 -4.84 -5.66
N GLU A 110 6.67 -5.12 -5.77
CA GLU A 110 5.68 -4.06 -5.95
C GLU A 110 5.65 -3.10 -4.76
N LYS A 111 5.36 -1.83 -5.03
CA LYS A 111 5.24 -0.78 -4.00
C LYS A 111 4.24 -1.15 -2.91
N TRP A 112 3.11 -1.74 -3.31
CA TRP A 112 2.01 -2.16 -2.44
C TRP A 112 1.68 -3.64 -2.70
N LEU A 113 2.58 -4.53 -2.25
CA LEU A 113 2.52 -5.96 -2.58
C LEU A 113 1.19 -6.62 -2.19
N PHE A 114 0.63 -6.24 -1.05
CA PHE A 114 -0.54 -6.87 -0.46
C PHE A 114 -1.86 -6.22 -0.86
N ARG A 115 -1.90 -5.49 -1.98
CA ARG A 115 -3.16 -4.98 -2.53
C ARG A 115 -3.82 -5.99 -3.45
N LEU A 116 -5.15 -5.97 -3.48
CA LEU A 116 -5.95 -6.81 -4.34
C LEU A 116 -5.75 -6.40 -5.81
N LYS A 117 -5.25 -7.31 -6.64
CA LYS A 117 -4.88 -7.00 -8.02
C LYS A 117 -5.99 -7.32 -9.00
N LEU A 118 -6.73 -8.40 -8.76
CA LEU A 118 -7.76 -8.86 -9.68
C LEU A 118 -9.06 -8.09 -9.48
N GLU A 119 -9.74 -7.80 -10.58
CA GLU A 119 -11.07 -7.21 -10.55
C GLU A 119 -12.14 -8.28 -10.25
N PRO A 120 -13.20 -7.92 -9.48
CA PRO A 120 -14.29 -8.83 -9.15
C PRO A 120 -15.02 -9.33 -10.40
N GLY A 121 -15.32 -10.64 -10.42
CA GLY A 121 -16.08 -11.28 -11.49
C GLY A 121 -15.56 -12.65 -11.92
N GLN A 122 -14.34 -13.03 -11.51
CA GLN A 122 -13.73 -14.33 -11.80
C GLN A 122 -13.52 -15.13 -10.51
N LYS A 123 -13.42 -16.46 -10.63
CA LYS A 123 -13.25 -17.36 -9.47
C LYS A 123 -11.91 -17.10 -8.78
N GLU A 124 -10.87 -16.90 -9.59
CA GLU A 124 -9.50 -16.59 -9.17
C GLU A 124 -9.44 -15.31 -8.34
N THR A 125 -10.28 -14.32 -8.66
CA THR A 125 -10.36 -13.07 -7.90
C THR A 125 -10.89 -13.28 -6.47
N LYS A 126 -11.88 -14.16 -6.31
CA LYS A 126 -12.42 -14.47 -4.99
C LYS A 126 -11.39 -15.27 -4.16
N GLU A 127 -10.66 -16.16 -4.80
CA GLU A 127 -9.57 -16.92 -4.16
C GLU A 127 -8.42 -15.98 -3.71
N GLU A 128 -8.03 -14.98 -4.52
CA GLU A 128 -7.07 -13.94 -4.13
C GLU A 128 -7.57 -13.17 -2.90
N PHE A 129 -8.83 -12.70 -2.96
CA PHE A 129 -9.44 -11.95 -1.86
C PHE A 129 -9.48 -12.77 -0.56
N ASP A 130 -9.94 -14.02 -0.63
CA ASP A 130 -10.02 -14.91 0.53
C ASP A 130 -8.62 -15.23 1.09
N LEU A 131 -7.60 -15.35 0.23
CA LEU A 131 -6.22 -15.53 0.66
C LEU A 131 -5.69 -14.30 1.40
N MET A 132 -5.93 -13.10 0.88
CA MET A 132 -5.53 -11.84 1.52
C MET A 132 -6.20 -11.69 2.89
N MET A 133 -7.50 -11.99 2.99
CA MET A 133 -8.26 -11.92 4.23
C MET A 133 -7.81 -12.92 5.30
N ARG A 134 -7.16 -14.03 4.90
CA ARG A 134 -6.54 -14.99 5.82
C ARG A 134 -5.08 -14.65 6.16
N GLY A 135 -4.47 -13.74 5.40
CA GLY A 135 -3.10 -13.28 5.61
C GLY A 135 -2.98 -12.37 6.83
N GLY A 136 -1.75 -12.19 7.31
CA GLY A 136 -1.44 -11.27 8.40
C GLY A 136 -1.02 -9.87 7.95
N ALA A 137 -0.87 -9.64 6.64
CA ALA A 137 -0.54 -8.32 6.10
C ALA A 137 -1.78 -7.43 6.11
N SER A 138 -1.61 -6.13 6.36
CA SER A 138 -2.69 -5.15 6.42
C SER A 138 -3.08 -4.57 5.06
N GLY A 139 -2.25 -4.73 4.02
CA GLY A 139 -2.44 -4.06 2.72
C GLY A 139 -1.82 -2.66 2.67
N LYS A 140 -1.34 -2.15 3.82
CA LYS A 140 -0.76 -0.82 3.99
C LYS A 140 0.76 -0.81 4.05
N GLU A 141 1.37 -1.98 3.89
CA GLU A 141 2.82 -2.14 3.83
C GLU A 141 3.40 -1.49 2.56
N ARG A 142 4.23 -0.46 2.75
CA ARG A 142 4.91 0.22 1.65
C ARG A 142 6.33 -0.29 1.52
N TYR A 143 6.62 -0.94 0.40
CA TYR A 143 7.98 -1.23 -0.01
C TYR A 143 8.58 -0.01 -0.71
N ILE A 144 9.88 0.19 -0.51
CA ILE A 144 10.68 1.16 -1.25
C ILE A 144 11.96 0.47 -1.71
N GLU A 145 12.25 0.59 -3.00
CA GLU A 145 13.55 0.21 -3.54
C GLU A 145 14.47 1.43 -3.65
N TRP A 146 15.70 1.28 -3.21
CA TRP A 146 16.72 2.32 -3.26
C TRP A 146 17.86 1.89 -4.20
N LYS A 147 18.38 2.85 -4.96
CA LYS A 147 19.59 2.71 -5.78
C LYS A 147 20.65 3.72 -5.34
N ARG A 148 21.92 3.37 -5.49
CA ARG A 148 23.01 4.32 -5.28
C ARG A 148 23.02 5.37 -6.38
N ILE A 149 23.28 6.61 -5.99
CA ILE A 149 23.46 7.70 -6.94
C ILE A 149 24.94 7.70 -7.33
N PRO A 150 25.27 7.77 -8.63
CA PRO A 150 26.64 8.05 -9.03
C PRO A 150 27.05 9.40 -8.44
N MET A 151 28.09 9.40 -7.62
CA MET A 151 28.73 10.64 -7.15
C MET A 151 29.40 11.33 -8.33
#